data_AF-G0MTG0-F1
#
_entry.id   AF-G0MTG0-F1
#
_cell.length_a   1.000
_cell.length_b   1.000
_cell.length_c   1.000
_cell.angle_alpha   90.00
_cell.angle_beta   90.00
_cell.angle_gamma   90.00
#
_symmetry.space_group_name_H-M   'P 1'
#
loop_
_entity.id
_entity.type
_entity.pdbx_description
1 polymer ?
#
loop_
_entity_poly.entity_id
_entity_poly.type
_entity_poly.pdbx_seq_one_letter_code
_entity_poly.pdbx_strand_id
1 'polypeptide(L)'
;MLSGILKILILCSSISFVFGATKSCKGDDLSAGSEKELEDLLKLAKEEQCTHVRGSIFIGNLSNVAFPVEIFKRIRHIEGSIILANNTNLQTPIHFPSLLSINASENPAIFLFGNKNVHFSIGDQFKKAINNHKYKVMFAVMSNYNVMIDTAQYNLWYLAGYPNSKFLMDSALSVKVCGENLFKPIAGILGFLFVALTVAFSTVAFYDRQKKF
;
A
#
# COMPACT_ATOMS: atom_id res chain seq x y z
N MET A 1 -10.82 -3.85 -55.53
CA MET A 1 -11.17 -3.38 -54.16
C MET A 1 -10.78 -4.36 -53.03
N LEU A 2 -10.00 -5.43 -53.27
CA LEU A 2 -9.57 -6.37 -52.20
C LEU A 2 -8.31 -5.93 -51.41
N SER A 3 -7.51 -5.00 -51.93
CA SER A 3 -6.23 -4.60 -51.33
C SER A 3 -6.38 -3.81 -50.01
N GLY A 4 -7.48 -3.06 -49.85
CA GLY A 4 -7.74 -2.28 -48.64
C GLY A 4 -8.17 -3.13 -47.44
N ILE A 5 -8.99 -4.16 -47.68
CA ILE A 5 -9.52 -5.05 -46.64
C ILE A 5 -8.40 -5.89 -46.03
N LEU A 6 -7.47 -6.39 -46.85
CA LEU A 6 -6.31 -7.16 -46.39
C LEU A 6 -5.38 -6.33 -45.50
N LYS A 7 -5.16 -5.04 -45.83
CA LYS A 7 -4.33 -4.13 -45.02
C LYS A 7 -4.98 -3.81 -43.66
N ILE A 8 -6.30 -3.62 -43.63
CA ILE A 8 -7.05 -3.39 -42.38
C ILE A 8 -7.03 -4.65 -41.51
N LEU A 9 -7.15 -5.85 -42.11
CA LEU A 9 -7.07 -7.11 -41.37
C LEU A 9 -5.69 -7.33 -40.73
N ILE A 10 -4.61 -7.02 -41.46
CA ILE A 10 -3.23 -7.12 -40.94
C ILE A 10 -2.98 -6.09 -39.84
N LEU A 11 -3.55 -4.87 -39.96
CA LEU A 11 -3.48 -3.84 -38.92
C LEU A 11 -4.27 -4.25 -37.65
N CYS A 12 -5.47 -4.83 -37.81
CA CYS A 12 -6.25 -5.35 -36.67
C CYS A 12 -5.60 -6.59 -36.04
N SER A 13 -4.98 -7.46 -36.84
CA SER A 13 -4.24 -8.64 -36.35
C SER A 13 -2.98 -8.26 -35.57
N SER A 14 -2.32 -7.16 -35.92
CA SER A 14 -1.13 -6.68 -35.20
C SER A 14 -1.46 -5.89 -33.92
N ILE A 15 -2.69 -5.38 -33.78
CA ILE A 15 -3.17 -4.75 -32.54
C ILE A 15 -3.69 -5.79 -31.53
N SER A 16 -4.01 -7.01 -31.97
CA SER A 16 -4.81 -7.93 -31.15
C SER A 16 -4.05 -8.75 -30.10
N PHE A 17 -2.73 -8.88 -30.12
CA PHE A 17 -2.04 -9.72 -29.12
C PHE A 17 -0.64 -9.20 -28.74
N VAL A 18 -0.59 -8.07 -28.04
CA VAL A 18 0.45 -7.87 -27.02
C VAL A 18 -0.18 -8.11 -25.66
N PHE A 19 -0.73 -9.32 -25.46
CA PHE A 19 -0.87 -9.83 -24.10
C PHE A 19 0.55 -10.06 -23.62
N GLY A 20 1.07 -9.14 -22.81
CA GLY A 20 2.38 -9.32 -22.17
C GLY A 20 2.43 -10.72 -21.56
N ALA A 21 3.46 -11.49 -21.92
CA ALA A 21 3.58 -12.89 -21.54
C ALA A 21 3.29 -13.07 -20.05
N THR A 22 2.24 -13.84 -19.74
CA THR A 22 1.81 -14.10 -18.37
C THR A 22 2.77 -15.12 -17.75
N LYS A 23 3.81 -14.66 -17.08
CA LYS A 23 4.66 -15.53 -16.27
C LYS A 23 4.01 -15.75 -14.90
N SER A 24 3.66 -17.01 -14.63
CA SER A 24 3.06 -17.45 -13.36
C SER A 24 4.11 -18.12 -12.50
N CYS A 25 4.13 -17.81 -11.20
CA CYS A 25 5.02 -18.41 -10.22
C CYS A 25 4.21 -18.92 -9.01
N LYS A 26 4.78 -19.82 -8.22
CA LYS A 26 4.14 -20.22 -6.96
C LYS A 26 4.47 -19.20 -5.88
N GLY A 27 3.54 -18.99 -4.96
CA GLY A 27 3.73 -18.10 -3.81
C GLY A 27 4.88 -18.57 -2.92
N ASP A 28 5.02 -19.89 -2.73
CA ASP A 28 6.11 -20.50 -1.98
C ASP A 28 7.49 -20.16 -2.56
N ASP A 29 7.63 -20.12 -3.89
CA ASP A 29 8.89 -19.76 -4.56
C ASP A 29 9.26 -18.28 -4.35
N LEU A 30 8.29 -17.45 -3.96
CA LEU A 30 8.44 -16.02 -3.68
C LEU A 30 8.45 -15.71 -2.18
N SER A 31 8.39 -16.76 -1.35
CA SER A 31 8.34 -16.69 0.11
C SER A 31 9.74 -16.83 0.70
N ALA A 32 9.95 -16.26 1.88
CA ALA A 32 11.15 -16.53 2.67
C ALA A 32 10.87 -16.45 4.18
N GLY A 33 11.22 -17.53 4.86
CA GLY A 33 11.20 -17.74 6.29
C GLY A 33 12.60 -17.80 6.93
N SER A 34 13.65 -17.88 6.10
CA SER A 34 15.03 -18.11 6.53
C SER A 34 16.04 -17.41 5.61
N GLU A 35 17.28 -17.24 6.08
CA GLU A 35 18.37 -16.67 5.25
C GLU A 35 18.68 -17.52 4.02
N LYS A 36 18.55 -18.85 4.11
CA LYS A 36 18.77 -19.74 2.97
C LYS A 36 17.74 -19.50 1.86
N GLU A 37 16.47 -19.37 2.23
CA GLU A 37 15.40 -19.05 1.27
C GLU A 37 15.61 -17.66 0.65
N LEU A 38 16.21 -16.72 1.39
CA LEU A 38 16.58 -15.41 0.86
C LEU A 38 17.62 -15.50 -0.27
N GLU A 39 18.61 -16.39 -0.15
CA GLU A 39 19.59 -16.64 -1.21
C GLU A 39 18.92 -17.22 -2.47
N ASP A 40 17.93 -18.08 -2.29
CA ASP A 40 17.18 -18.66 -3.41
C ASP A 40 16.31 -17.60 -4.10
N LEU A 41 15.69 -16.68 -3.35
CA LEU A 41 15.01 -15.51 -3.90
C LEU A 41 15.96 -14.58 -4.68
N LEU A 42 17.20 -14.40 -4.22
CA LEU A 42 18.20 -13.60 -4.92
C LEU A 42 18.58 -14.20 -6.28
N LYS A 43 18.58 -15.54 -6.41
CA LYS A 43 18.78 -16.21 -7.70
C LYS A 43 17.59 -15.94 -8.62
N LEU A 44 16.37 -16.09 -8.09
CA LEU A 44 15.13 -15.79 -8.83
C LEU A 44 15.05 -14.32 -9.27
N ALA A 45 15.63 -13.39 -8.51
CA ALA A 45 15.67 -11.98 -8.89
C ALA A 45 16.47 -11.70 -10.18
N LYS A 46 17.35 -12.63 -10.58
CA LYS A 46 18.11 -12.55 -11.84
C LYS A 46 17.36 -13.16 -13.03
N GLU A 47 16.26 -13.86 -12.78
CA GLU A 47 15.42 -14.45 -13.80
C GLU A 47 14.31 -13.50 -14.27
N GLU A 48 13.55 -13.93 -15.28
CA GLU A 48 12.38 -13.18 -15.74
C GLU A 48 11.33 -13.10 -14.61
N GLN A 49 10.86 -11.89 -14.33
CA GLN A 49 10.02 -11.62 -13.16
C GLN A 49 8.56 -12.08 -13.36
N CYS A 50 7.96 -12.58 -12.30
CA CYS A 50 6.58 -13.07 -12.27
C CYS A 50 5.58 -11.93 -12.39
N THR A 51 4.47 -12.19 -13.09
CA THR A 51 3.32 -11.27 -13.18
C THR A 51 2.11 -11.79 -12.43
N HIS A 52 1.98 -13.11 -12.31
CA HIS A 52 0.91 -13.80 -11.60
C HIS A 52 1.51 -14.73 -10.55
N VAL A 53 0.88 -14.79 -9.39
CA VAL A 53 1.28 -15.67 -8.28
C VAL A 53 0.12 -16.57 -7.91
N ARG A 54 0.40 -17.88 -7.86
CA ARG A 54 -0.53 -18.91 -7.38
C ARG A 54 -0.16 -19.29 -5.95
N GLY A 55 -1.10 -19.13 -5.02
CA GLY A 55 -0.85 -19.32 -3.59
C GLY A 55 -0.43 -18.03 -2.89
N SER A 56 -0.13 -18.16 -1.60
CA SER A 56 0.22 -17.04 -0.74
C SER A 56 1.71 -16.76 -0.75
N ILE A 57 2.10 -15.50 -0.61
CA ILE A 57 3.48 -15.07 -0.40
C ILE A 57 3.68 -14.88 1.10
N PHE A 58 4.58 -15.65 1.70
CA PHE A 58 4.93 -15.57 3.11
C PHE A 58 6.34 -15.00 3.28
N ILE A 59 6.46 -13.88 4.00
CA ILE A 59 7.74 -13.29 4.37
C ILE A 59 7.76 -13.23 5.88
N GLY A 60 8.60 -14.02 6.54
CA GLY A 60 8.54 -14.08 7.99
C GLY A 60 9.78 -14.56 8.70
N ASN A 61 9.84 -14.28 10.00
CA ASN A 61 10.95 -14.69 10.88
C ASN A 61 12.34 -14.18 10.42
N LEU A 62 12.39 -13.13 9.61
CA LEU A 62 13.63 -12.53 9.13
C LEU A 62 14.06 -11.37 10.04
N SER A 63 15.36 -11.25 10.31
CA SER A 63 15.89 -10.23 11.22
C SER A 63 17.15 -9.55 10.68
N ASN A 64 17.14 -8.22 10.58
CA ASN A 64 18.28 -7.39 10.13
C ASN A 64 18.81 -7.73 8.72
N VAL A 65 17.96 -8.28 7.84
CA VAL A 65 18.35 -8.67 6.48
C VAL A 65 17.88 -7.67 5.42
N ALA A 66 18.56 -7.66 4.28
CA ALA A 66 18.12 -6.98 3.07
C ALA A 66 17.33 -7.96 2.18
N PHE A 67 16.06 -7.64 1.93
CA PHE A 67 15.16 -8.47 1.12
C PHE A 67 15.23 -8.09 -0.38
N PRO A 68 15.27 -9.04 -1.32
CA PRO A 68 15.30 -8.76 -2.76
C PRO A 68 13.91 -8.35 -3.27
N VAL A 69 13.51 -7.11 -3.01
CA VAL A 69 12.16 -6.59 -3.29
C VAL A 69 11.86 -6.43 -4.77
N GLU A 70 12.88 -6.49 -5.63
CA GLU A 70 12.76 -6.35 -7.08
C GLU A 70 11.87 -7.43 -7.71
N ILE A 71 11.81 -8.61 -7.10
CA ILE A 71 10.99 -9.74 -7.56
C ILE A 71 9.50 -9.43 -7.55
N PHE A 72 9.07 -8.50 -6.69
CA PHE A 72 7.67 -8.12 -6.53
C PHE A 72 7.23 -6.99 -7.49
N LYS A 73 8.18 -6.36 -8.19
CA LYS A 73 7.93 -5.14 -8.98
C LYS A 73 6.89 -5.34 -10.08
N ARG A 74 6.86 -6.51 -10.72
CA ARG A 74 5.98 -6.82 -11.85
C ARG A 74 4.75 -7.64 -11.50
N ILE A 75 4.59 -8.04 -10.24
CA ILE A 75 3.44 -8.83 -9.81
C ILE A 75 2.18 -7.97 -9.92
N ARG A 76 1.19 -8.50 -10.64
CA ARG A 76 -0.10 -7.86 -10.89
C ARG A 76 -1.24 -8.60 -10.20
N HIS A 77 -1.19 -9.92 -10.18
CA HIS A 77 -2.28 -10.73 -9.64
C HIS A 77 -1.75 -11.79 -8.68
N ILE A 78 -2.40 -11.92 -7.52
CA ILE A 78 -2.09 -12.93 -6.51
C ILE A 78 -3.36 -13.72 -6.19
N GLU A 79 -3.30 -15.04 -6.39
CA GLU A 79 -4.35 -16.01 -6.03
C GLU A 79 -4.02 -16.62 -4.66
N GLY A 80 -4.14 -15.80 -3.62
CA GLY A 80 -3.74 -16.12 -2.25
C GLY A 80 -3.59 -14.85 -1.44
N SER A 81 -2.77 -14.89 -0.41
CA SER A 81 -2.54 -13.77 0.51
C SER A 81 -1.10 -13.27 0.47
N ILE A 82 -0.89 -12.01 0.83
CA ILE A 82 0.44 -11.50 1.20
C ILE A 82 0.53 -11.53 2.72
N ILE A 83 1.48 -12.29 3.26
CA ILE A 83 1.64 -12.51 4.69
C ILE A 83 3.03 -12.05 5.11
N LEU A 84 3.11 -11.01 5.94
CA LEU A 84 4.35 -10.58 6.59
C LEU A 84 4.24 -10.86 8.09
N ALA A 85 5.06 -11.77 8.61
CA ALA A 85 4.97 -12.21 10.00
C ALA A 85 6.31 -12.21 10.75
N ASN A 86 6.38 -11.62 11.93
CA ASN A 86 7.53 -11.70 12.85
C ASN A 86 8.87 -11.22 12.25
N ASN A 87 8.86 -10.28 11.32
CA ASN A 87 10.09 -9.72 10.76
C ASN A 87 10.61 -8.56 11.60
N THR A 88 11.93 -8.40 11.73
CA THR A 88 12.56 -7.31 12.48
C THR A 88 13.61 -6.59 11.64
N ASN A 89 13.54 -5.27 11.56
CA ASN A 89 14.53 -4.41 10.90
C ASN A 89 14.86 -4.86 9.45
N LEU A 90 13.83 -5.08 8.62
CA LEU A 90 14.06 -5.33 7.20
C LEU A 90 14.58 -4.05 6.55
N GLN A 91 15.79 -4.11 5.98
CA GLN A 91 16.48 -2.93 5.45
C GLN A 91 15.80 -2.38 4.19
N THR A 92 15.21 -3.26 3.39
CA THR A 92 14.52 -2.91 2.14
C THR A 92 13.00 -2.91 2.33
N PRO A 93 12.29 -1.92 1.76
CA PRO A 93 10.84 -1.83 1.87
C PRO A 93 10.16 -2.85 0.97
N ILE A 94 9.31 -3.70 1.53
CA ILE A 94 8.54 -4.68 0.76
C ILE A 94 7.45 -3.93 -0.02
N HIS A 95 7.60 -3.87 -1.34
CA HIS A 95 6.75 -3.06 -2.21
C HIS A 95 6.20 -3.83 -3.42
N PHE A 96 4.89 -3.74 -3.65
CA PHE A 96 4.19 -4.33 -4.78
C PHE A 96 3.61 -3.25 -5.72
N PRO A 97 4.42 -2.55 -6.53
CA PRO A 97 4.01 -1.36 -7.28
C PRO A 97 3.01 -1.63 -8.41
N SER A 98 3.07 -2.81 -9.03
CA SER A 98 2.21 -3.16 -10.18
C SER A 98 0.97 -3.95 -9.80
N LEU A 99 0.70 -4.12 -8.50
CA LEU A 99 -0.38 -4.96 -8.03
C LEU A 99 -1.73 -4.41 -8.49
N LEU A 100 -2.58 -5.29 -9.01
CA LEU A 100 -3.92 -5.01 -9.52
C LEU A 100 -5.00 -5.70 -8.69
N SER A 101 -4.77 -6.95 -8.28
CA SER A 101 -5.74 -7.71 -7.50
C SER A 101 -5.08 -8.76 -6.61
N ILE A 102 -5.71 -8.98 -5.46
CA ILE A 102 -5.45 -10.13 -4.60
C ILE A 102 -6.78 -10.88 -4.45
N ASN A 103 -6.78 -12.17 -4.74
CA ASN A 103 -7.92 -13.05 -4.56
C ASN A 103 -7.61 -14.06 -3.45
N ALA A 104 -7.99 -13.73 -2.23
CA ALA A 104 -7.83 -14.59 -1.06
C ALA A 104 -9.21 -15.06 -0.61
N SER A 105 -9.48 -16.36 -0.73
CA SER A 105 -10.78 -16.96 -0.36
C SER A 105 -10.89 -17.30 1.12
N GLU A 106 -9.80 -17.78 1.71
CA GLU A 106 -9.78 -18.34 3.08
C GLU A 106 -9.11 -17.43 4.10
N ASN A 107 -8.17 -16.59 3.64
CA ASN A 107 -7.35 -15.73 4.49
C ASN A 107 -7.54 -14.25 4.14
N PRO A 108 -7.18 -13.31 5.05
CA PRO A 108 -7.03 -11.91 4.68
C PRO A 108 -6.10 -11.75 3.47
N ALA A 109 -6.47 -10.91 2.52
CA ALA A 109 -5.67 -10.62 1.34
C ALA A 109 -4.27 -10.09 1.70
N ILE A 110 -4.19 -9.29 2.76
CA ILE A 110 -2.93 -8.85 3.37
C ILE A 110 -2.99 -9.12 4.86
N PHE A 111 -1.98 -9.82 5.37
CA PHE A 111 -1.81 -10.11 6.79
C PHE A 111 -0.44 -9.62 7.26
N LEU A 112 -0.42 -8.65 8.17
CA LEU A 112 0.79 -8.10 8.78
C LEU A 112 0.74 -8.39 10.28
N PHE A 113 1.62 -9.26 10.77
CA PHE A 113 1.63 -9.71 12.17
C PHE A 113 3.02 -9.62 12.80
N GLY A 114 3.15 -9.05 13.99
CA GLY A 114 4.38 -9.19 14.78
C GLY A 114 5.63 -8.53 14.18
N ASN A 115 5.51 -7.66 13.18
CA ASN A 115 6.67 -7.07 12.52
C ASN A 115 7.19 -5.85 13.30
N LYS A 116 8.51 -5.62 13.26
CA LYS A 116 9.21 -4.54 13.95
C LYS A 116 10.10 -3.75 13.00
N ASN A 117 9.90 -2.44 12.87
CA ASN A 117 10.67 -1.57 11.97
C ASN A 117 10.72 -2.13 10.52
N VAL A 118 9.55 -2.46 9.98
CA VAL A 118 9.40 -2.97 8.60
C VAL A 118 8.56 -1.98 7.80
N HIS A 119 8.93 -1.73 6.56
CA HIS A 119 8.15 -0.90 5.64
C HIS A 119 7.44 -1.79 4.61
N PHE A 120 6.12 -1.69 4.54
CA PHE A 120 5.29 -2.42 3.59
C PHE A 120 4.44 -1.48 2.75
N SER A 121 4.36 -1.74 1.45
CA SER A 121 3.56 -0.92 0.56
C SER A 121 2.99 -1.63 -0.69
N ILE A 122 1.78 -1.25 -1.10
CA ILE A 122 1.10 -1.65 -2.35
C ILE A 122 1.02 -0.52 -3.39
N GLY A 123 0.92 -0.89 -4.67
CA GLY A 123 0.80 0.06 -5.79
C GLY A 123 -0.55 0.75 -5.89
N ASP A 124 -0.58 1.92 -6.53
CA ASP A 124 -1.78 2.76 -6.66
C ASP A 124 -2.93 2.11 -7.45
N GLN A 125 -2.61 1.17 -8.33
CA GLN A 125 -3.64 0.48 -9.12
C GLN A 125 -4.50 -0.44 -8.24
N PHE A 126 -3.87 -1.21 -7.35
CA PHE A 126 -4.59 -1.98 -6.32
C PHE A 126 -5.35 -1.06 -5.36
N LYS A 127 -4.78 0.10 -4.97
CA LYS A 127 -5.50 1.09 -4.15
C LYS A 127 -6.82 1.54 -4.82
N LYS A 128 -6.78 1.85 -6.12
CA LYS A 128 -7.99 2.19 -6.90
C LYS A 128 -8.98 1.03 -6.97
N ALA A 129 -8.51 -0.20 -7.17
CA ALA A 129 -9.34 -1.39 -7.23
C ALA A 129 -10.08 -1.64 -5.90
N ILE A 130 -9.40 -1.52 -4.76
CA ILE A 130 -10.00 -1.63 -3.42
C ILE A 130 -11.04 -0.54 -3.20
N ASN A 131 -10.73 0.72 -3.56
CA ASN A 131 -11.66 1.83 -3.41
C ASN A 131 -12.99 1.61 -4.16
N ASN A 132 -12.95 0.91 -5.30
CA ASN A 132 -14.12 0.59 -6.11
C ASN A 132 -14.84 -0.70 -5.65
N HIS A 133 -14.13 -1.65 -5.05
CA HIS A 133 -14.64 -2.97 -4.66
C HIS A 133 -14.51 -3.25 -3.16
N LYS A 134 -14.90 -2.27 -2.33
CA LYS A 134 -14.68 -2.22 -0.89
C LYS A 134 -15.13 -3.47 -0.11
N TYR A 135 -16.12 -4.21 -0.60
CA TYR A 135 -16.75 -5.32 0.12
C TYR A 135 -16.08 -6.69 -0.02
N LYS A 136 -14.99 -6.80 -0.81
CA LYS A 136 -14.44 -8.12 -1.21
C LYS A 136 -13.04 -8.41 -0.69
N VAL A 137 -12.41 -7.50 0.04
CA VAL A 137 -11.01 -7.63 0.45
C VAL A 137 -10.90 -7.54 1.96
N MET A 138 -10.40 -8.61 2.57
CA MET A 138 -10.13 -8.69 4.01
C MET A 138 -8.68 -8.33 4.31
N PHE A 139 -8.44 -7.62 5.41
CA PHE A 139 -7.11 -7.23 5.87
C PHE A 139 -6.95 -7.58 7.35
N ALA A 140 -5.74 -7.93 7.76
CA ALA A 140 -5.40 -8.12 9.16
C ALA A 140 -4.04 -7.48 9.45
N VAL A 141 -4.00 -6.53 10.39
CA VAL A 141 -2.76 -5.85 10.81
C VAL A 141 -2.75 -5.84 12.33
N MET A 142 -1.82 -6.58 12.94
CA MET A 142 -1.85 -6.92 14.36
C MET A 142 -0.43 -6.96 14.95
N SER A 143 -0.27 -6.50 16.20
CA SER A 143 0.98 -6.66 16.98
C SER A 143 2.26 -6.15 16.29
N ASN A 144 2.14 -5.12 15.46
CA ASN A 144 3.26 -4.54 14.72
C ASN A 144 3.85 -3.33 15.46
N TYR A 145 5.18 -3.23 15.55
CA TYR A 145 5.90 -2.11 16.18
C TYR A 145 6.68 -1.29 15.15
N ASN A 146 6.45 0.02 15.10
CA ASN A 146 7.11 0.93 14.13
C ASN A 146 7.04 0.41 12.68
N VAL A 147 5.96 -0.29 12.34
CA VAL A 147 5.74 -0.71 10.96
C VAL A 147 5.23 0.50 10.20
N MET A 148 6.00 0.89 9.18
CA MET A 148 5.57 1.92 8.26
C MET A 148 4.72 1.23 7.19
N ILE A 149 3.50 1.73 7.06
CA ILE A 149 2.62 1.45 5.94
C ILE A 149 2.48 2.83 5.29
N ASP A 150 2.78 2.95 3.99
CA ASP A 150 2.62 4.22 3.23
C ASP A 150 1.37 4.95 3.71
N THR A 151 1.46 6.23 4.04
CA THR A 151 0.38 7.00 4.70
C THR A 151 -0.94 6.95 3.92
N ALA A 152 -0.90 6.87 2.60
CA ALA A 152 -2.09 6.67 1.78
C ALA A 152 -2.73 5.30 2.01
N GLN A 153 -1.91 4.28 2.23
CA GLN A 153 -2.32 2.90 2.53
C GLN A 153 -2.74 2.71 3.97
N TYR A 154 -2.04 3.38 4.89
CA TYR A 154 -2.44 3.44 6.29
C TYR A 154 -3.83 4.07 6.39
N ASN A 155 -4.06 5.23 5.78
CA ASN A 155 -5.39 5.82 5.71
C ASN A 155 -6.39 4.90 5.01
N LEU A 156 -5.99 4.21 3.94
CA LEU A 156 -6.87 3.26 3.27
C LEU A 156 -7.21 2.04 4.15
N TRP A 157 -6.31 1.52 4.99
CA TRP A 157 -6.59 0.35 5.85
C TRP A 157 -7.22 0.73 7.19
N TYR A 158 -6.76 1.83 7.78
CA TYR A 158 -7.20 2.40 9.05
C TYR A 158 -8.57 3.09 8.89
N LEU A 159 -8.76 3.93 7.86
CA LEU A 159 -10.04 4.55 7.57
C LEU A 159 -10.98 3.64 6.75
N ALA A 160 -10.50 2.54 6.13
CA ALA A 160 -11.38 1.42 5.74
C ALA A 160 -11.86 0.57 6.92
N GLY A 161 -11.64 1.02 8.16
CA GLY A 161 -12.58 0.85 9.27
C GLY A 161 -13.95 1.51 9.01
N TYR A 162 -14.50 1.34 7.79
CA TYR A 162 -15.93 1.52 7.51
C TYR A 162 -16.66 0.25 7.97
N PRO A 163 -17.91 0.35 8.46
CA PRO A 163 -18.58 -0.66 9.29
C PRO A 163 -18.77 -2.07 8.70
N ASN A 164 -18.38 -2.34 7.45
CA ASN A 164 -18.72 -3.56 6.72
C ASN A 164 -17.51 -4.39 6.21
N SER A 165 -16.27 -3.91 6.35
CA SER A 165 -15.05 -4.71 6.14
C SER A 165 -14.66 -5.39 7.46
N LYS A 166 -14.47 -6.72 7.45
CA LYS A 166 -14.06 -7.46 8.66
C LYS A 166 -12.56 -7.28 8.90
N PHE A 167 -12.21 -6.34 9.78
CA PHE A 167 -10.85 -6.18 10.27
C PHE A 167 -10.65 -7.04 11.52
N LEU A 168 -9.68 -7.96 11.49
CA LEU A 168 -9.25 -8.69 12.67
C LEU A 168 -8.18 -7.83 13.36
N MET A 169 -8.59 -6.94 14.27
CA MET A 169 -7.70 -6.11 15.06
C MET A 169 -7.58 -6.67 16.47
N ASP A 170 -6.34 -6.86 16.94
CA ASP A 170 -6.06 -7.00 18.37
C ASP A 170 -5.22 -5.80 18.85
N SER A 171 -5.56 -5.41 20.07
CA SER A 171 -5.31 -4.24 20.93
C SER A 171 -3.92 -3.58 21.00
N ALA A 172 -2.93 -4.00 20.20
CA ALA A 172 -1.56 -3.49 20.30
C ALA A 172 -1.22 -2.33 19.35
N LEU A 173 -2.13 -1.95 18.45
CA LEU A 173 -2.01 -0.73 17.63
C LEU A 173 -2.33 0.52 18.48
N SER A 174 -1.51 0.78 19.48
CA SER A 174 -1.43 2.10 20.10
C SER A 174 -0.75 3.02 19.08
N VAL A 175 -1.55 3.62 18.21
CA VAL A 175 -1.15 4.84 17.52
C VAL A 175 -1.07 5.89 18.63
N LYS A 176 0.11 6.04 19.24
CA LYS A 176 0.36 7.20 20.09
C LYS A 176 0.23 8.41 19.18
N VAL A 177 -0.92 9.07 19.23
CA VAL A 177 -1.13 10.38 18.61
C VAL A 177 0.07 11.22 19.04
N CYS A 178 0.89 11.65 18.07
CA CYS A 178 2.07 12.46 18.34
C CYS A 178 1.67 13.63 19.23
N GLY A 179 2.07 13.55 20.50
CA GLY A 179 1.93 14.60 21.51
C GLY A 179 0.62 15.38 21.42
N GLU A 180 -0.53 14.73 21.63
CA GLU A 180 -1.83 15.42 21.66
C GLU A 180 -1.82 16.60 22.66
N ASN A 181 -1.08 16.44 23.77
CA ASN A 181 -0.84 17.47 24.78
C ASN A 181 0.05 18.63 24.32
N LEU A 182 0.86 18.45 23.27
CA LEU A 182 1.68 19.49 22.68
C LEU A 182 0.93 20.21 21.55
N PHE A 183 0.20 19.47 20.72
CA PHE A 183 -0.49 20.00 19.54
C PHE A 183 -1.76 20.79 19.87
N LYS A 184 -2.56 20.34 20.85
CA LYS A 184 -3.78 21.05 21.27
C LYS A 184 -3.53 22.50 21.72
N PRO A 185 -2.56 22.79 22.63
CA PRO A 185 -2.31 24.17 23.02
C PRO A 185 -1.74 25.01 21.88
N ILE A 186 -0.87 24.45 21.03
CA ILE A 186 -0.33 25.17 19.86
C ILE A 186 -1.43 25.53 18.86
N ALA A 187 -2.33 24.59 18.54
CA ALA A 187 -3.47 24.84 17.69
C ALA A 187 -4.42 25.89 18.29
N GLY A 188 -4.63 25.86 19.60
CA GLY A 188 -5.40 26.88 20.33
C GLY A 188 -4.77 28.27 20.26
N ILE A 189 -3.46 28.38 20.48
CA ILE A 189 -2.72 29.65 20.40
C ILE A 189 -2.77 30.22 18.97
N LEU A 190 -2.52 29.38 17.97
CA LEU A 190 -2.60 29.79 16.56
C LEU A 190 -4.02 30.24 16.19
N GLY A 191 -5.04 29.47 16.59
CA GLY A 191 -6.44 29.83 16.37
C GLY A 191 -6.80 31.18 16.99
N PHE A 192 -6.36 31.43 18.23
CA PHE A 192 -6.57 32.72 18.89
C PHE A 192 -5.86 33.87 18.17
N LEU A 193 -4.61 33.67 17.75
CA LEU A 193 -3.85 34.66 16.98
C LEU A 193 -4.55 35.03 15.67
N PHE A 194 -5.10 34.04 14.95
CA PHE A 194 -5.86 34.29 13.73
C PHE A 194 -7.13 35.10 13.99
N VAL A 195 -7.88 34.78 15.06
CA VAL A 195 -9.07 35.56 15.45
C VAL A 195 -8.66 36.99 15.80
N ALA A 196 -7.62 37.18 16.60
CA ALA A 196 -7.14 38.51 16.99
C ALA A 196 -6.68 39.34 15.78
N LEU A 197 -5.95 38.75 14.84
CA LEU A 197 -5.55 39.38 13.58
C LEU A 197 -6.77 39.77 12.74
N THR A 198 -7.76 38.88 12.64
CA THR A 198 -8.99 39.14 11.88
C THR A 198 -9.78 40.30 12.48
N VAL A 199 -9.89 40.36 13.80
CA VAL A 199 -10.53 41.47 14.52
C VAL A 199 -9.74 42.76 14.31
N ALA A 200 -8.41 42.74 14.42
CA ALA A 200 -7.57 43.91 14.20
C ALA A 200 -7.71 44.44 12.76
N PHE A 201 -7.61 43.57 11.75
CA PHE A 201 -7.81 43.95 10.35
C PHE A 201 -9.22 44.46 10.07
N SER A 202 -10.25 43.83 10.63
CA SER A 202 -11.63 44.31 10.50
C SER A 202 -11.78 45.68 11.13
N THR A 203 -11.22 45.90 12.31
CA THR A 203 -11.27 47.18 13.02
C THR A 203 -10.59 48.28 12.19
N VAL A 204 -9.40 48.02 11.64
CA VAL A 204 -8.73 48.97 10.74
C VAL A 204 -9.58 49.22 9.49
N ALA A 205 -10.10 48.17 8.84
CA ALA A 205 -10.91 48.31 7.64
C ALA A 205 -12.20 49.12 7.84
N PHE A 206 -12.85 49.01 9.01
CA PHE A 206 -14.07 49.75 9.32
C PHE A 206 -13.80 51.17 9.84
N TYR A 207 -12.77 51.38 10.66
CA TYR A 207 -12.46 52.70 11.20
C TYR A 207 -11.73 53.61 10.21
N ASP A 208 -10.91 53.08 9.31
CA ASP A 208 -10.22 53.89 8.30
C ASP A 208 -11.18 54.34 7.17
N ARG A 209 -12.33 53.67 7.03
CA ARG A 209 -13.42 54.12 6.13
C ARG A 209 -14.15 55.37 6.64
N GLN A 210 -14.15 55.65 7.94
CA GLN A 210 -14.83 56.83 8.49
C GLN A 210 -14.05 58.14 8.32
N LYS A 211 -12.77 58.10 7.92
CA LYS A 211 -11.95 59.31 7.72
C LYS A 211 -11.91 59.83 6.28
N LYS A 212 -12.66 59.23 5.35
CA LYS A 212 -12.68 59.58 3.91
C LYS A 212 -14.02 60.11 3.38
N PHE A 213 -14.93 60.52 4.27
CA PHE A 213 -16.12 61.30 3.90
C PHE A 213 -16.11 62.63 4.64
#